data_AF-A0AA88HKM5-F1
#
_entry.id   AF-A0AA88HKM5-F1
#
_cell.length_a   1.000
_cell.length_b   1.000
_cell.length_c   1.000
_cell.angle_alpha   90.00
_cell.angle_beta   90.00
_cell.angle_gamma   90.00
#
_symmetry.space_group_name_H-M   'P 1'
#
loop_
_entity.id
_entity.type
_entity.pdbx_description
1 polymer ?
#
loop_
_entity_poly.entity_id
_entity_poly.type
_entity_poly.pdbx_seq_one_letter_code
_entity_poly.pdbx_strand_id
1 'polypeptide(L)'
;MILKVGITKDGKMIAAKVDFYNDTGCDKNEAASFQAALQFYNCYDAEAYKITPYVVLTDTPSTTWMRAPGSECGIAMSEIIMDHIASELGLDPFNVRLKNVRTHGSPGHRQLPWDGENFQKLIDKLRVSSNYDERKLRIRKFNE
;
A
#
# COMPACT_ATOMS: atom_id res chain seq x y z
N MET A 1 -4.17 -10.52 10.00
CA MET A 1 -4.77 -9.74 8.90
C MET A 1 -5.47 -10.69 7.93
N ILE A 2 -6.57 -10.25 7.33
CA ILE A 2 -7.25 -10.96 6.23
C ILE A 2 -7.50 -9.95 5.10
N LEU A 3 -7.08 -10.27 3.87
CA LEU A 3 -7.24 -9.40 2.70
C LEU A 3 -7.88 -10.15 1.54
N LYS A 4 -8.72 -9.44 0.76
CA LYS A 4 -9.29 -9.91 -0.50
C LYS A 4 -9.32 -8.75 -1.47
N VAL A 5 -8.72 -8.94 -2.65
CA VAL A 5 -8.58 -7.88 -3.66
C VAL A 5 -9.18 -8.35 -4.97
N GLY A 6 -9.96 -7.49 -5.62
CA GLY A 6 -10.44 -7.67 -6.97
C GLY A 6 -9.50 -6.97 -7.94
N ILE A 7 -9.06 -7.68 -8.98
CA ILE A 7 -8.14 -7.16 -9.99
C ILE A 7 -8.58 -7.50 -11.40
N THR A 8 -8.16 -6.67 -12.35
CA THR A 8 -8.25 -6.95 -13.79
C THR A 8 -7.05 -7.76 -14.27
N LYS A 9 -7.16 -8.37 -15.46
CA LYS A 9 -6.07 -9.16 -16.07
C LYS A 9 -4.81 -8.34 -16.38
N ASP A 10 -4.96 -7.03 -16.52
CA ASP A 10 -3.86 -6.11 -16.81
C ASP A 10 -3.27 -5.47 -15.54
N GLY A 11 -3.69 -5.91 -14.35
CA GLY A 11 -3.08 -5.52 -13.07
C GLY A 11 -3.67 -4.27 -12.42
N LYS A 12 -4.88 -3.83 -12.81
CA LYS A 12 -5.60 -2.75 -12.13
C LYS A 12 -6.41 -3.30 -10.97
N MET A 13 -6.28 -2.71 -9.79
CA MET A 13 -7.09 -2.96 -8.61
C MET A 13 -8.46 -2.27 -8.77
N ILE A 14 -9.53 -3.04 -8.63
CA ILE A 14 -10.91 -2.54 -8.72
C ILE A 14 -11.57 -2.47 -7.34
N ALA A 15 -11.21 -3.37 -6.43
CA ALA A 15 -11.76 -3.37 -5.08
C ALA A 15 -10.78 -3.99 -4.07
N ALA A 16 -10.81 -3.51 -2.83
CA ALA A 16 -10.06 -4.10 -1.73
C ALA A 16 -10.92 -4.24 -0.47
N LYS A 17 -10.97 -5.44 0.09
CA LYS A 17 -11.49 -5.71 1.44
C LYS A 17 -10.32 -6.09 2.35
N VAL A 18 -10.16 -5.37 3.46
CA VAL A 18 -9.07 -5.59 4.41
C VAL A 18 -9.56 -5.53 5.85
N ASP A 19 -9.26 -6.58 6.60
CA ASP A 19 -9.50 -6.68 8.03
C ASP A 19 -8.14 -6.52 8.76
N PHE A 20 -7.98 -5.38 9.43
CA PHE A 20 -6.81 -5.00 10.21
C PHE A 20 -6.97 -5.48 11.66
N TYR A 21 -6.03 -6.27 12.16
CA TYR A 21 -6.00 -6.68 13.56
C TYR A 21 -4.73 -6.14 14.18
N ASN A 22 -4.87 -5.35 15.23
CA ASN A 22 -3.77 -4.80 16.00
C ASN A 22 -3.88 -5.31 17.43
N ASP A 23 -2.88 -6.07 17.84
CA ASP A 23 -2.66 -6.42 19.24
C ASP A 23 -2.18 -5.17 20.00
N THR A 24 -2.93 -4.74 21.01
CA THR A 24 -2.60 -3.59 21.85
C THR A 24 -2.10 -3.97 23.25
N GLY A 25 -1.97 -5.26 23.52
CA GLY A 25 -1.64 -5.75 24.85
C GLY A 25 -2.83 -5.69 25.83
N CYS A 26 -2.52 -5.50 27.11
CA CYS A 26 -3.47 -5.61 28.21
C CYS A 26 -4.46 -4.45 28.34
N ASP A 27 -4.25 -3.36 27.59
CA ASP A 27 -5.18 -2.24 27.52
C ASP A 27 -5.38 -1.77 26.07
N LYS A 28 -6.32 -0.85 25.87
CA LYS A 28 -6.64 -0.28 24.55
C LYS A 28 -5.83 0.97 24.25
N ASN A 29 -4.71 1.18 24.93
CA ASN A 29 -3.90 2.36 24.69
C ASN A 29 -3.45 2.35 23.22
N GLU A 30 -3.59 3.52 22.57
CA GLU A 30 -2.92 3.81 21.29
C GLU A 30 -3.22 2.80 20.15
N ALA A 31 -4.50 2.50 19.94
CA ALA A 31 -5.01 1.61 18.89
C ALA A 31 -4.62 2.01 17.45
N ALA A 32 -3.44 1.59 17.00
CA ALA A 32 -2.86 1.93 15.69
C ALA A 32 -3.64 1.42 14.47
N SER A 33 -4.53 0.43 14.67
CA SER A 33 -5.39 -0.13 13.60
C SER A 33 -6.20 0.92 12.83
N PHE A 34 -6.69 1.97 13.50
CA PHE A 34 -7.47 3.02 12.84
C PHE A 34 -6.60 3.88 11.92
N GLN A 35 -5.41 4.27 12.40
CA GLN A 35 -4.40 4.97 11.61
C GLN A 35 -3.96 4.12 10.42
N ALA A 36 -3.77 2.82 10.62
CA ALA A 36 -3.44 1.90 9.54
C ALA A 36 -4.53 1.85 8.47
N ALA A 37 -5.81 1.80 8.86
CA ALA A 37 -6.93 1.86 7.93
C ALA A 37 -6.97 3.18 7.12
N LEU A 38 -6.67 4.32 7.76
CA LEU A 38 -6.63 5.63 7.09
C LEU A 38 -5.47 5.79 6.11
N GLN A 39 -4.34 5.12 6.38
CA GLN A 39 -3.13 5.23 5.55
C GLN A 39 -2.99 4.10 4.54
N PHE A 40 -3.84 3.06 4.62
CA PHE A 40 -3.85 1.92 3.71
C PHE A 40 -3.84 2.33 2.23
N TYR A 41 -4.59 3.36 1.85
CA TYR A 41 -4.69 3.80 0.46
C TYR A 41 -3.34 4.19 -0.17
N ASN A 42 -2.36 4.64 0.63
CA ASN A 42 -1.08 5.18 0.17
C ASN A 42 -1.29 6.18 -1.00
N CYS A 43 -0.72 5.88 -2.18
CA CYS A 43 -0.87 6.63 -3.42
C CYS A 43 -1.79 5.95 -4.44
N TYR A 44 -2.45 4.85 -4.07
CA TYR A 44 -3.26 4.04 -4.97
C TYR A 44 -4.75 4.38 -4.88
N ASP A 45 -5.48 4.08 -5.95
CA ASP A 45 -6.95 4.19 -5.98
C ASP A 45 -7.59 2.90 -6.48
N ALA A 46 -8.82 2.67 -6.04
CA ALA A 46 -9.72 1.65 -6.56
C ALA A 46 -11.17 2.11 -6.40
N GLU A 47 -12.09 1.44 -7.08
CA GLU A 47 -13.50 1.86 -7.13
C GLU A 47 -14.21 1.59 -5.80
N ALA A 48 -13.84 0.52 -5.09
CA ALA A 48 -14.48 0.14 -3.84
C ALA A 48 -13.49 -0.32 -2.77
N TYR A 49 -13.66 0.18 -1.54
CA TYR A 49 -12.91 -0.28 -0.38
C TYR A 49 -13.85 -0.69 0.74
N LYS A 50 -13.48 -1.77 1.45
CA LYS A 50 -14.05 -2.13 2.75
C LYS A 50 -12.91 -2.42 3.69
N ILE A 51 -12.59 -1.46 4.54
CA ILE A 51 -11.50 -1.56 5.51
C ILE A 51 -12.11 -1.61 6.91
N THR A 52 -11.76 -2.64 7.70
CA THR A 52 -12.28 -2.81 9.05
C THR A 52 -11.13 -2.96 10.04
N PRO A 53 -10.90 -1.95 10.91
CA PRO A 53 -9.92 -2.03 11.97
C PRO A 53 -10.47 -2.72 13.23
N TYR A 54 -9.68 -3.63 13.79
CA TYR A 54 -9.93 -4.35 15.02
C TYR A 54 -8.79 -4.10 16.00
N VAL A 55 -9.19 -3.77 17.23
CA VAL A 55 -8.31 -3.69 18.39
C VAL A 55 -8.43 -4.99 19.16
N VAL A 56 -7.31 -5.65 19.38
CA VAL A 56 -7.23 -6.97 20.01
C VAL A 56 -6.51 -6.82 21.34
N LEU A 57 -7.19 -7.18 22.43
CA LEU A 57 -6.59 -7.24 23.76
C LEU A 57 -5.95 -8.61 23.98
N THR A 58 -4.76 -8.61 24.57
CA THR A 58 -4.00 -9.81 24.91
C THR A 58 -3.36 -9.67 26.29
N ASP A 59 -2.89 -10.78 26.86
CA ASP A 59 -2.18 -10.78 28.15
C ASP A 59 -0.70 -10.31 28.03
N THR A 60 -0.41 -9.45 27.05
CA THR A 60 0.93 -8.89 26.84
C THR A 60 1.01 -7.44 27.34
N PRO A 61 2.21 -6.87 27.56
CA PRO A 61 2.34 -5.47 27.95
C PRO A 61 1.69 -4.53 26.94
N SER A 62 1.05 -3.46 27.44
CA SER A 62 0.44 -2.42 26.59
C SER A 62 1.43 -1.89 25.55
N THR A 63 0.98 -1.83 24.29
CA THR A 63 1.76 -1.25 23.20
C THR A 63 1.77 0.28 23.28
N THR A 64 2.75 0.91 22.64
CA THR A 64 2.78 2.37 22.51
C THR A 64 3.17 2.82 21.10
N TRP A 65 2.91 4.08 20.77
CA TRP A 65 3.27 4.70 19.50
C TRP A 65 4.77 4.53 19.20
N MET A 66 5.05 4.10 17.98
CA MET A 66 6.38 4.17 17.39
C MET A 66 6.37 5.04 16.13
N ARG A 67 7.55 5.26 15.54
CA ARG A 67 7.70 6.10 14.34
C ARG A 67 6.76 5.61 13.23
N ALA A 68 6.01 6.56 12.65
CA ALA A 68 4.97 6.33 11.65
C ALA A 68 3.76 5.54 12.19
N PRO A 69 3.13 5.98 13.29
CA PRO A 69 2.17 5.20 14.07
C PRO A 69 0.99 4.66 13.25
N GLY A 70 0.95 3.34 13.03
CA GLY A 70 -0.06 2.65 12.21
C GLY A 70 0.06 2.92 10.70
N SER A 71 0.68 4.03 10.32
CA SER A 71 0.85 4.47 8.94
C SER A 71 1.76 3.53 8.16
N GLU A 72 2.84 3.08 8.79
CA GLU A 72 3.75 2.07 8.29
C GLU A 72 3.03 0.76 7.98
N CYS A 73 2.18 0.28 8.90
CA CYS A 73 1.43 -0.94 8.72
C CYS A 73 0.43 -0.81 7.56
N GLY A 74 -0.33 0.28 7.54
CA GLY A 74 -1.29 0.56 6.46
C GLY A 74 -0.62 0.59 5.07
N ILE A 75 0.47 1.36 4.94
CA ILE A 75 1.19 1.53 3.67
C ILE A 75 1.87 0.22 3.24
N ALA A 76 2.52 -0.50 4.17
CA ALA A 76 3.17 -1.77 3.85
C ALA A 76 2.16 -2.77 3.26
N MET A 77 0.91 -2.74 3.71
CA MET A 77 -0.12 -3.66 3.22
C MET A 77 -0.60 -3.32 1.82
N SER A 78 -0.74 -2.05 1.46
CA SER A 78 -1.04 -1.71 0.07
C SER A 78 0.12 -2.05 -0.87
N GLU A 79 1.37 -1.87 -0.43
CA GLU A 79 2.55 -2.30 -1.19
C GLU A 79 2.60 -3.82 -1.38
N ILE A 80 2.32 -4.61 -0.34
CA ILE A 80 2.23 -6.08 -0.42
C ILE A 80 1.16 -6.49 -1.44
N ILE A 81 0.01 -5.80 -1.45
CA ILE A 81 -1.04 -6.06 -2.45
C ILE A 81 -0.51 -5.81 -3.86
N MET A 82 0.16 -4.68 -4.12
CA MET A 82 0.71 -4.39 -5.45
C MET A 82 1.73 -5.42 -5.90
N ASP A 83 2.59 -5.89 -5.00
CA ASP A 83 3.55 -6.95 -5.30
C ASP A 83 2.86 -8.30 -5.58
N HIS A 84 1.83 -8.65 -4.80
CA HIS A 84 1.05 -9.87 -5.04
C HIS A 84 0.34 -9.83 -6.40
N ILE A 85 -0.24 -8.68 -6.78
CA ILE A 85 -0.87 -8.50 -8.10
C ILE A 85 0.15 -8.72 -9.22
N ALA A 86 1.34 -8.12 -9.08
CA ALA A 86 2.40 -8.26 -10.06
C ALA A 86 2.89 -9.71 -10.18
N SER A 87 3.11 -10.37 -9.05
CA SER A 87 3.54 -11.77 -9.01
C SER A 87 2.50 -12.72 -9.62
N GLU A 88 1.22 -12.57 -9.25
CA GLU A 88 0.14 -13.43 -9.72
C GLU A 88 -0.06 -13.34 -11.24
N LEU A 89 0.07 -12.13 -11.80
CA LEU A 89 -0.12 -11.89 -13.22
C LEU A 89 1.18 -11.99 -14.04
N GLY A 90 2.33 -12.24 -13.40
CA GLY A 90 3.64 -12.22 -14.06
C GLY A 90 3.98 -10.86 -14.67
N LEU A 91 3.42 -9.78 -14.11
CA LEU A 91 3.63 -8.41 -14.58
C LEU A 91 4.81 -7.76 -13.87
N ASP A 92 5.33 -6.71 -14.48
CA ASP A 92 6.35 -5.90 -13.85
C ASP A 92 5.81 -5.14 -12.62
N PRO A 93 6.38 -5.33 -11.41
CA PRO A 93 5.86 -4.70 -10.19
C PRO A 93 5.86 -3.17 -10.22
N PHE A 94 6.83 -2.56 -10.92
CA PHE A 94 6.87 -1.10 -11.07
C PHE A 94 5.72 -0.59 -11.95
N ASN A 95 5.48 -1.25 -13.09
CA ASN A 95 4.36 -0.91 -13.96
C ASN A 95 2.99 -1.15 -13.30
N VAL A 96 2.85 -2.21 -12.48
CA VAL A 96 1.62 -2.46 -11.71
C VAL A 96 1.36 -1.32 -10.71
N ARG A 97 2.38 -0.87 -9.97
CA ARG A 97 2.24 0.29 -9.07
C ARG A 97 1.79 1.52 -9.82
N LEU A 98 2.50 1.89 -10.90
CA LEU A 98 2.16 3.07 -11.70
C LEU A 98 0.74 3.02 -12.26
N LYS A 99 0.26 1.84 -12.68
CA LYS A 99 -1.10 1.66 -13.18
C LYS A 99 -2.17 1.93 -12.12
N ASN A 100 -1.85 1.71 -10.84
CA ASN A 100 -2.78 1.86 -9.73
C ASN A 100 -2.67 3.21 -9.01
N VAL A 101 -1.70 4.04 -9.35
CA VAL A 101 -1.53 5.38 -8.76
C VAL A 101 -2.76 6.25 -9.06
N ARG A 102 -3.17 7.04 -8.06
CA ARG A 102 -4.25 8.02 -8.18
C ARG A 102 -4.00 9.00 -9.31
N THR A 103 -5.04 9.28 -10.10
CA THR A 103 -4.99 10.33 -11.12
C THR A 103 -4.92 11.71 -10.48
N HIS A 104 -4.21 12.65 -11.13
CA HIS A 104 -4.13 14.03 -10.65
C HIS A 104 -5.52 14.64 -10.46
N GLY A 105 -5.73 15.33 -9.34
CA GLY A 105 -7.04 15.91 -9.00
C GLY A 105 -8.10 14.89 -8.56
N SER A 106 -7.83 13.58 -8.58
CA SER A 106 -8.76 12.59 -8.00
C SER A 106 -8.95 12.89 -6.50
N PRO A 107 -10.18 13.07 -6.01
CA PRO A 107 -10.44 13.22 -4.57
C PRO A 107 -10.11 11.94 -3.80
N GLY A 108 -10.09 10.78 -4.49
CA GLY A 108 -9.88 9.45 -3.91
C GLY A 108 -10.79 9.17 -2.71
N HIS A 109 -10.44 8.16 -1.92
CA HIS A 109 -11.21 7.77 -0.74
C HIS A 109 -11.11 8.75 0.43
N ARG A 110 -10.07 9.59 0.45
CA ARG A 110 -9.87 10.62 1.49
C ARG A 110 -10.58 11.94 1.18
N GLN A 111 -11.20 12.08 0.00
CA GLN A 111 -11.79 13.33 -0.48
C GLN A 111 -10.82 14.52 -0.41
N LEU A 112 -9.53 14.25 -0.63
CA LEU A 112 -8.47 15.24 -0.62
C LEU A 112 -7.81 15.29 -2.01
N PRO A 113 -7.52 16.50 -2.52
CA PRO A 113 -6.88 16.65 -3.82
C PRO A 113 -5.53 15.93 -3.83
N TRP A 114 -5.28 15.22 -4.92
CA TRP A 114 -4.03 14.49 -5.15
C TRP A 114 -3.14 15.22 -6.14
N ASP A 115 -1.92 15.53 -5.71
CA ASP A 115 -0.87 16.11 -6.56
C ASP A 115 -0.15 15.02 -7.37
N GLY A 116 -0.88 14.48 -8.35
CA GLY A 116 -0.34 13.48 -9.26
C GLY A 116 0.81 14.01 -10.15
N GLU A 117 0.91 15.32 -10.37
CA GLU A 117 1.95 15.89 -11.22
C GLU A 117 3.30 15.85 -10.54
N ASN A 118 3.40 16.33 -9.29
CA ASN A 118 4.66 16.27 -8.55
C ASN A 118 5.01 14.84 -8.17
N PHE A 119 4.01 13.98 -7.92
CA PHE A 119 4.25 12.54 -7.76
C PHE A 119 4.90 11.92 -9.01
N GLN A 120 4.34 12.19 -10.20
CA GLN A 120 4.90 11.66 -11.45
C GLN A 120 6.33 12.19 -11.70
N LYS A 121 6.56 13.50 -11.52
CA LYS A 121 7.91 14.10 -11.62
C LYS A 121 8.90 13.43 -10.67
N LEU A 122 8.48 13.12 -9.44
CA LEU A 122 9.31 12.42 -8.46
C LEU A 122 9.67 11.02 -8.92
N ILE A 123 8.69 10.24 -9.40
CA ILE A 123 8.92 8.88 -9.89
C ILE A 123 9.83 8.88 -11.12
N ASP A 124 9.61 9.77 -12.09
CA ASP A 124 10.43 9.88 -13.29
C ASP A 124 11.87 10.24 -12.92
N LYS A 125 12.05 11.21 -12.02
CA LYS A 125 13.37 11.60 -11.51
C LYS A 125 14.06 10.42 -10.81
N LEU A 126 13.36 9.69 -9.95
CA LEU A 126 13.90 8.54 -9.23
C LEU A 126 14.27 7.40 -10.16
N ARG A 127 13.47 7.13 -11.20
CA ARG A 127 13.76 6.08 -12.19
C ARG A 127 15.08 6.35 -12.91
N VAL A 128 15.30 7.60 -13.31
CA VAL A 128 16.54 8.04 -13.97
C VAL A 128 17.71 8.06 -12.99
N SER A 129 17.58 8.75 -11.85
CA SER A 129 18.70 8.95 -10.92
C SER A 129 19.19 7.66 -10.25
N SER A 130 18.34 6.64 -10.17
CA SER A 130 18.69 5.34 -9.58
C SER A 130 19.17 4.30 -10.61
N ASN A 131 19.24 4.66 -11.90
CA ASN A 131 19.52 3.75 -13.03
C ASN A 131 18.59 2.51 -13.01
N TYR A 132 17.30 2.72 -12.73
CA TYR A 132 16.38 1.63 -12.41
C TYR A 132 16.31 0.57 -13.52
N ASP A 133 16.10 0.99 -14.77
CA ASP A 133 15.93 0.08 -15.91
C ASP A 133 17.20 -0.73 -16.20
N GLU A 134 18.38 -0.09 -16.14
CA GLU A 134 19.67 -0.74 -16.35
C GLU A 134 19.95 -1.77 -15.25
N ARG A 135 19.74 -1.40 -13.98
CA ARG A 135 19.96 -2.29 -12.83
C ARG A 135 19.03 -3.49 -12.85
N LYS A 136 17.79 -3.29 -13.29
CA LYS A 136 16.82 -4.37 -13.45
C LYS A 136 17.26 -5.39 -14.50
N LEU A 137 17.77 -4.94 -15.66
CA LEU A 137 18.36 -5.83 -16.66
C LEU A 137 19.59 -6.56 -16.13
N ARG A 138 20.46 -5.86 -15.39
CA ARG A 138 21.65 -6.43 -14.75
C ARG A 138 21.30 -7.55 -13.75
N ILE A 139 20.27 -7.35 -12.93
CA ILE A 139 19.77 -8.36 -11.97
C ILE A 139 19.22 -9.58 -12.70
N ARG A 140 18.47 -9.39 -13.80
CA ARG A 140 17.97 -10.52 -14.61
C ARG A 140 19.13 -11.37 -15.14
N LYS A 141 20.12 -10.75 -15.76
CA LYS A 141 21.32 -11.43 -16.26
C LYS A 141 22.13 -12.14 -15.16
N PHE A 142 22.11 -11.61 -13.93
CA PHE A 142 22.79 -12.24 -12.79
C PHE A 142 22.07 -13.50 -12.27
N ASN A 143 20.74 -13.55 -12.42
CA ASN A 143 19.90 -14.66 -11.95
C ASN A 143 19.64 -15.73 -13.02
N GLU A 144 20.08 -15.51 -14.27
CA GLU A 144 20.15 -16.53 -15.33
C GLU A 144 21.25 -17.55 -15.02
#